data_AF-A0A0R2TPW6-F1
#
_entry.id   AF-A0A0R2TPW6-F1
#
_cell.length_a   1.000
_cell.length_b   1.000
_cell.length_c   1.000
_cell.angle_alpha   90.00
_cell.angle_beta   90.00
_cell.angle_gamma   90.00
#
_symmetry.space_group_name_H-M   'P 1'
#
loop_
_entity.id
_entity.type
_entity.pdbx_description
1 polymer ?
#
loop_
_entity_poly.entity_id
_entity_poly.type
_entity_poly.pdbx_seq_one_letter_code
_entity_poly.pdbx_strand_id
1 'polypeptide(L)'
;MGALIYASAMRLICLFLILWVQGAVLQAAPCGGDFKQFILDLKSEARAQDLQKKTIDRFFATAALDPNVLRMDRNQGHFRKDFLSFSAGLISGTRLKNAKRFAEKL
;
A
#
# COMPACT_ATOMS: atom_id res chain seq x y z
N MET A 1 27.67 -28.84 -38.53
CA MET A 1 26.95 -27.59 -38.85
C MET A 1 25.51 -27.56 -38.33
N GLY A 2 24.72 -28.65 -38.44
CA GLY A 2 23.33 -28.69 -37.95
C GLY A 2 23.14 -28.50 -36.44
N ALA A 3 23.97 -29.11 -35.59
CA ALA A 3 23.80 -29.06 -34.13
C ALA A 3 23.93 -27.64 -33.53
N LEU A 4 24.78 -26.78 -34.11
CA LEU A 4 24.91 -25.37 -33.70
C LEU A 4 23.67 -24.54 -34.06
N ILE A 5 23.01 -24.87 -35.16
CA ILE A 5 21.80 -24.19 -35.64
C ILE A 5 20.62 -24.54 -34.71
N TYR A 6 20.47 -25.81 -34.32
CA TYR A 6 19.45 -26.25 -33.36
C TYR A 6 19.63 -25.64 -31.97
N ALA A 7 20.86 -25.56 -31.47
CA ALA A 7 21.15 -24.94 -30.18
C ALA A 7 20.83 -23.43 -30.17
N SER A 8 21.07 -22.75 -31.30
CA SER A 8 20.78 -21.31 -31.46
C SER A 8 19.28 -21.05 -31.61
N ALA A 9 18.57 -21.87 -32.39
CA ALA A 9 17.12 -21.80 -32.53
C ALA A 9 16.40 -22.08 -31.20
N MET A 10 16.87 -23.07 -30.42
CA MET A 10 16.30 -23.39 -29.12
C MET A 10 16.52 -22.27 -28.09
N ARG A 11 17.68 -21.60 -28.11
CA ARG A 11 17.93 -20.41 -27.28
C ARG A 11 16.99 -19.24 -27.63
N LEU A 12 16.78 -18.97 -28.92
CA LEU A 12 15.88 -17.89 -29.36
C LEU A 12 14.42 -18.18 -29.00
N ILE A 13 13.97 -19.44 -29.12
CA ILE A 13 12.62 -19.87 -28.69
C ILE A 13 12.45 -19.72 -27.18
N CYS A 14 13.43 -20.14 -26.38
CA CYS A 14 13.40 -19.94 -24.93
C CYS A 14 13.36 -18.45 -24.55
N LEU A 15 14.17 -17.60 -25.20
CA LEU A 15 14.16 -16.16 -24.96
C LEU A 15 12.80 -15.54 -25.33
N PHE A 16 12.18 -15.97 -26.43
CA PHE A 16 10.87 -15.49 -26.86
C PHE A 16 9.75 -15.93 -25.90
N LEU A 17 9.80 -17.17 -25.40
CA LEU A 17 8.88 -17.68 -24.37
C LEU A 17 9.02 -16.93 -23.04
N ILE A 18 10.26 -16.63 -22.62
CA ILE A 18 10.52 -15.87 -21.39
C ILE A 18 9.99 -14.43 -21.54
N LEU A 19 10.18 -13.79 -22.71
CA LEU A 19 9.65 -12.45 -23.00
C LEU A 19 8.11 -12.40 -23.01
N TRP A 20 7.44 -13.45 -23.52
CA TRP A 20 5.97 -13.53 -23.52
C TRP A 20 5.37 -13.65 -22.12
N VAL A 21 6.06 -14.32 -21.19
CA VAL A 21 5.58 -14.52 -19.81
C VAL A 21 5.64 -13.24 -18.97
N GLN A 22 6.51 -12.28 -19.32
CA GLN A 22 6.67 -11.05 -18.53
C GLN A 22 5.57 -10.00 -18.74
N GLY A 23 4.78 -10.09 -19.82
CA GLY A 23 3.73 -9.11 -20.13
C GLY A 23 2.47 -9.17 -19.25
N ALA A 24 2.30 -10.23 -18.44
CA ALA A 24 1.08 -10.46 -17.67
C ALA A 24 1.08 -9.86 -16.26
N VAL A 25 2.22 -9.35 -15.76
CA VAL A 25 2.40 -9.00 -14.33
C VAL A 25 2.25 -7.50 -14.04
N LEU A 26 1.61 -6.74 -14.93
CA LEU A 26 1.24 -5.35 -14.69
C LEU A 26 -0.28 -5.19 -14.57
N GLN A 27 -0.94 -6.09 -13.84
CA GLN A 27 -2.27 -5.80 -13.34
C GLN A 27 -2.08 -4.84 -12.15
N ALA A 28 -2.51 -3.58 -12.30
CA ALA A 28 -2.76 -2.76 -11.14
C ALA A 28 -3.65 -3.59 -10.20
N ALA A 29 -3.30 -3.66 -8.91
CA ALA A 29 -4.18 -4.30 -7.94
C ALA A 29 -5.60 -3.75 -8.18
N PRO A 30 -6.65 -4.59 -8.26
CA PRO A 30 -7.99 -4.10 -8.50
C PRO A 30 -8.32 -3.11 -7.38
N CYS A 31 -8.31 -1.81 -7.71
CA CYS A 31 -8.55 -0.75 -6.75
C CYS A 31 -10.06 -0.56 -6.62
N GLY A 32 -10.58 -0.75 -5.40
CA GLY A 32 -12.01 -0.64 -5.10
C GLY A 32 -12.72 -1.99 -5.14
N GLY A 33 -14.05 -1.97 -4.96
CA GLY A 33 -14.88 -3.16 -4.83
C GLY A 33 -15.82 -3.08 -3.63
N ASP A 34 -16.48 -4.20 -3.33
CA ASP A 34 -17.38 -4.29 -2.18
C ASP A 34 -16.59 -4.31 -0.85
N PHE A 35 -16.93 -3.40 0.06
CA PHE A 35 -16.24 -3.28 1.35
C PHE A 35 -16.42 -4.51 2.24
N LYS A 36 -17.55 -5.21 2.16
CA LYS A 36 -17.76 -6.41 2.98
C LYS A 36 -16.85 -7.54 2.50
N GLN A 37 -16.69 -7.69 1.18
CA GLN A 37 -15.74 -8.64 0.62
C GLN A 37 -14.31 -8.32 1.07
N PHE A 38 -13.90 -7.05 1.03
CA PHE A 38 -12.60 -6.62 1.57
C PHE A 38 -12.39 -7.03 3.04
N ILE A 39 -13.40 -6.87 3.90
CA ILE A 39 -13.32 -7.32 5.29
C ILE A 39 -13.22 -8.86 5.38
N LEU A 40 -13.94 -9.60 4.53
CA LEU A 40 -13.85 -11.07 4.50
C LEU A 40 -12.45 -11.55 4.11
N ASP A 41 -11.84 -10.90 3.12
CA ASP A 41 -10.49 -11.21 2.66
C ASP A 41 -9.47 -10.93 3.76
N LEU A 42 -9.54 -9.77 4.42
CA LEU A 42 -8.69 -9.45 5.58
C LEU A 42 -8.87 -10.43 6.74
N LYS A 43 -10.10 -10.88 7.01
CA LYS A 43 -10.34 -11.93 8.02
C LYS A 43 -9.71 -13.25 7.62
N SER A 44 -9.66 -13.57 6.33
CA SER A 44 -8.99 -14.77 5.81
C SER A 44 -7.48 -14.67 6.01
N GLU A 45 -6.88 -13.53 5.63
CA GLU A 45 -5.45 -13.25 5.84
C GLU A 45 -5.06 -13.33 7.32
N ALA A 46 -5.86 -12.73 8.20
CA ALA A 46 -5.64 -12.78 9.64
C ALA A 46 -5.67 -14.22 10.19
N ARG A 47 -6.56 -15.08 9.68
CA ARG A 47 -6.59 -16.50 10.06
C ARG A 47 -5.35 -17.25 9.55
N ALA A 48 -4.85 -16.91 8.36
CA ALA A 48 -3.63 -17.50 7.81
C ALA A 48 -2.37 -17.13 8.63
N GLN A 49 -2.46 -16.09 9.48
CA GLN A 49 -1.45 -15.70 10.45
C GLN A 49 -1.69 -16.30 11.86
N ASP A 50 -2.50 -17.36 11.96
CA ASP A 50 -2.83 -18.05 13.21
C ASP A 50 -3.49 -17.17 14.30
N LEU A 51 -4.12 -16.06 13.90
CA LEU A 51 -4.90 -15.23 14.83
C LEU A 51 -6.23 -15.90 15.19
N GLN A 52 -6.60 -15.83 16.47
CA GLN A 52 -7.83 -16.47 16.96
C GLN A 52 -9.09 -15.86 16.32
N LYS A 53 -9.99 -16.73 15.82
CA LYS A 53 -11.26 -16.33 15.17
C LYS A 53 -12.07 -15.31 16.00
N LYS A 54 -12.19 -15.53 17.31
CA LYS A 54 -12.95 -14.65 18.21
C LYS A 54 -12.36 -13.23 18.24
N THR A 55 -11.04 -13.12 18.24
CA THR A 55 -10.33 -11.83 18.23
C THR A 55 -10.54 -11.12 16.89
N ILE A 56 -10.41 -11.84 15.79
CA ILE A 56 -10.65 -11.32 14.43
C ILE A 56 -12.09 -10.79 14.31
N ASP A 57 -13.07 -11.59 14.70
CA ASP A 57 -14.48 -11.19 14.58
C ASP A 57 -14.82 -10.00 15.46
N ARG A 58 -14.25 -9.92 16.67
CA ARG A 58 -14.40 -8.76 17.56
C ARG A 58 -13.76 -7.50 16.98
N PHE A 59 -12.54 -7.61 16.44
CA PHE A 59 -11.82 -6.48 15.86
C PHE A 59 -12.60 -5.84 14.71
N PHE A 60 -13.16 -6.66 13.81
CA PHE A 60 -13.92 -6.19 12.66
C PHE A 60 -15.40 -5.92 12.95
N ALA A 61 -15.89 -6.12 14.18
CA ALA A 61 -17.32 -5.99 14.50
C ALA A 61 -17.88 -4.57 14.26
N THR A 62 -17.03 -3.55 14.46
CA THR A 62 -17.40 -2.14 14.26
C THR A 62 -16.72 -1.52 13.05
N ALA A 63 -16.03 -2.32 12.23
CA ALA A 63 -15.37 -1.82 11.04
C ALA A 63 -16.42 -1.38 10.01
N ALA A 64 -16.33 -0.13 9.61
CA ALA A 64 -17.22 0.47 8.63
C ALA A 64 -16.43 1.38 7.69
N LEU A 65 -16.94 1.54 6.47
CA LEU A 65 -16.40 2.50 5.54
C LEU A 65 -16.80 3.91 5.98
N ASP A 66 -15.83 4.74 6.36
CA ASP A 66 -16.05 6.14 6.73
C ASP A 66 -15.78 7.06 5.51
N PRO A 67 -16.80 7.74 4.96
CA PRO A 67 -16.63 8.68 3.86
C PRO A 67 -15.66 9.83 4.18
N ASN A 68 -15.56 10.24 5.46
CA ASN A 68 -14.63 11.29 5.87
C ASN A 68 -13.17 10.83 5.74
N VAL A 69 -12.87 9.58 6.11
CA VAL A 69 -11.52 9.00 5.93
C VAL A 69 -11.16 8.99 4.45
N LEU A 70 -12.06 8.52 3.58
CA LEU A 70 -11.83 8.53 2.13
C LEU A 70 -11.66 9.96 1.57
N ARG A 71 -12.43 10.92 2.06
CA ARG A 71 -12.30 12.33 1.65
C ARG A 71 -10.95 12.89 2.05
N MET A 72 -10.48 12.62 3.27
CA MET A 72 -9.19 13.09 3.75
C MET A 72 -8.04 12.43 3.01
N ASP A 73 -8.14 11.13 2.73
CA ASP A 73 -7.16 10.39 1.93
C ASP A 73 -7.03 10.95 0.52
N ARG A 74 -8.14 11.30 -0.14
CA ARG A 74 -8.12 11.97 -1.46
C ARG A 74 -7.61 13.40 -1.38
N ASN A 75 -7.76 14.06 -0.23
CA ASN A 75 -7.37 15.44 -0.01
C ASN A 75 -5.90 15.57 0.44
N GLN A 76 -4.97 14.97 -0.30
CA GLN A 76 -3.52 15.06 -0.01
C GLN A 76 -2.90 16.40 -0.46
N GLY A 77 -3.56 17.53 -0.17
CA GLY A 77 -3.06 18.87 -0.51
C GLY A 77 -1.73 19.23 0.15
N HIS A 78 -1.35 18.55 1.23
CA HIS A 78 -0.11 18.84 1.96
C HIS A 78 1.16 18.60 1.13
N PHE A 79 1.18 17.54 0.31
CA PHE A 79 2.33 17.21 -0.54
C PHE A 79 2.53 18.17 -1.71
N ARG A 80 1.60 19.09 -1.93
CA ARG A 80 1.64 20.10 -2.99
C ARG A 80 2.06 21.48 -2.50
N LYS A 81 2.34 21.64 -1.21
CA LYS A 81 2.80 22.92 -0.64
C LYS A 81 4.27 23.15 -0.99
N ASP A 82 4.63 24.41 -1.23
CA ASP A 82 6.04 24.81 -1.28
C ASP A 82 6.70 24.70 0.11
N PHE A 83 8.02 24.74 0.10
CA PHE A 83 8.82 24.59 1.31
C PHE A 83 8.48 25.61 2.41
N LEU A 84 8.28 26.89 2.05
CA LEU A 84 8.01 27.93 3.03
C LEU A 84 6.63 27.76 3.64
N SER A 85 5.61 27.52 2.82
CA SER A 85 4.23 27.26 3.27
C SER A 85 4.12 26.01 4.14
N PHE A 86 4.87 24.97 3.81
CA PHE A 86 4.97 23.75 4.62
C PHE A 86 5.66 24.02 5.96
N SER A 87 6.83 24.65 5.93
CA SER A 87 7.68 24.89 7.11
C SER A 87 7.02 25.83 8.12
N ALA A 88 6.34 26.88 7.65
CA ALA A 88 5.60 27.80 8.51
C ALA A 88 4.47 27.11 9.30
N GLY A 89 3.83 26.09 8.71
CA GLY A 89 2.81 25.29 9.40
C GLY A 89 3.40 24.39 10.50
N LEU A 90 4.62 23.88 10.32
CA LEU A 90 5.28 23.01 11.29
C LEU A 90 6.02 23.76 12.40
N ILE A 91 6.65 24.88 12.09
CA ILE A 91 7.47 25.67 13.04
C ILE A 91 6.64 26.84 13.58
N SER A 92 5.49 26.53 14.17
CA SER A 92 4.61 27.54 14.75
C SER A 92 5.01 27.87 16.20
N GLY A 93 4.69 29.08 16.65
CA GLY A 93 4.98 29.52 18.03
C GLY A 93 4.38 28.59 19.08
N THR A 94 3.17 28.06 18.86
CA THR A 94 2.53 27.07 19.73
C THR A 94 3.33 25.78 19.83
N ARG A 95 3.82 25.26 18.69
CA ARG A 95 4.62 24.01 18.69
C ARG A 95 5.98 24.22 19.34
N LEU A 96 6.62 25.39 19.16
CA LEU A 96 7.87 25.74 19.86
C LEU A 96 7.67 25.87 21.37
N LYS A 97 6.59 26.51 21.82
CA LYS A 97 6.26 26.60 23.25
C LYS A 97 6.03 25.22 23.86
N ASN A 98 5.29 24.35 23.16
CA ASN A 98 5.08 22.97 23.59
C ASN A 98 6.40 22.20 23.63
N ALA A 99 7.28 22.36 22.63
CA ALA A 99 8.58 21.70 22.60
C ALA A 99 9.43 22.05 23.82
N LYS A 100 9.54 23.35 24.18
CA LYS A 100 10.25 23.78 25.39
C LYS A 100 9.68 23.12 26.65
N ARG A 101 8.34 23.16 26.81
CA ARG A 101 7.66 22.56 27.95
C ARG A 101 7.89 21.05 28.07
N PHE A 102 7.96 20.32 26.94
CA PHE A 102 8.22 18.88 26.97
C PHE A 102 9.70 18.55 27.18
N ALA A 103 10.62 19.39 26.71
CA ALA A 103 12.05 19.22 26.94
C ALA A 103 12.40 19.37 28.44
N GLU A 104 11.74 20.27 29.16
CA GLU A 104 11.91 20.47 30.61
C GLU A 104 11.35 19.31 31.47
N LYS A 105 10.57 18.40 30.88
CA LYS A 105 9.99 17.23 31.57
C LYS A 105 10.84 15.96 31.45
N LEU A 106 11.89 16.00 30.64
CA LEU A 106 12.89 14.94 30.51
C LEU A 106 13.97 15.13 31.59
#